data_AF-A0A9P6XBZ0-F1
#
_entry.id   AF-A0A9P6XBZ0-F1
#
_cell.length_a   1.000
_cell.length_b   1.000
_cell.length_c   1.000
_cell.angle_alpha   90.00
_cell.angle_beta   90.00
_cell.angle_gamma   90.00
#
_symmetry.space_group_name_H-M   'P 1'
#
loop_
_entity.id
_entity.type
_entity.pdbx_description
1 polymer ?
#
loop_
_entity_poly.entity_id
_entity_poly.type
_entity_poly.pdbx_seq_one_letter_code
_entity_poly.pdbx_strand_id
1 'polypeptide(L)'
;MSAEQQSINHNNTDESEDSLTQITNENKKRQIEDVEEEPKPTSALAEKMAKLKQLKRRRATEVEQGNRRDRNLEFQRSKENPRLEAKSERKKEEALKLLEKQEARDKGEDYERKQFWKYSAESAEAWEKKMAKKAKMANNGFTDYTQLAHKKYLRLMSDFKPDMNSYNEKKLESIERAIRNGEDPSDVIAMANSLDYASVDDKPSKEAIDRLAAETKKQIEKRETRSRERKEVVDDISWINEKNRVFNQKIARFYDKYTKEIRENLERGTAL
;
A
#
# COMPACT_ATOMS: atom_id res chain seq x y z
N MET A 1 -26.23 -24.95 56.77
CA MET A 1 -26.25 -25.76 55.54
C MET A 1 -24.94 -25.50 54.83
N SER A 2 -24.09 -26.53 54.82
CA SER A 2 -22.71 -26.53 54.35
C SER A 2 -22.60 -26.22 52.86
N ALA A 3 -21.57 -25.47 52.49
CA ALA A 3 -20.93 -25.58 51.18
C ALA A 3 -19.43 -25.29 51.38
N GLU A 4 -18.62 -26.24 50.92
CA GLU A 4 -17.21 -26.44 51.21
C GLU A 4 -16.29 -25.33 50.69
N GLN A 5 -15.30 -25.03 51.53
CA GLN A 5 -14.03 -24.45 51.13
C GLN A 5 -13.21 -25.52 50.39
N GLN A 6 -12.76 -25.22 49.19
CA GLN A 6 -11.56 -25.86 48.63
C GLN A 6 -10.65 -24.78 48.04
N SER A 7 -9.64 -24.43 48.84
CA SER A 7 -8.37 -23.87 48.38
C SER A 7 -7.60 -24.95 47.62
N ILE A 8 -7.26 -24.71 46.36
CA ILE A 8 -6.25 -25.51 45.65
C ILE A 8 -5.18 -24.57 45.12
N ASN A 9 -3.98 -24.79 45.66
CA ASN A 9 -2.73 -24.09 45.39
C ASN A 9 -2.45 -24.00 43.88
N HIS A 10 -2.27 -22.77 43.38
CA HIS A 10 -1.53 -22.51 42.15
C HIS A 10 -0.05 -22.39 42.52
N ASN A 11 0.69 -23.49 42.39
CA ASN A 11 2.13 -23.50 42.17
C ASN A 11 2.50 -24.86 41.58
N ASN A 12 3.33 -24.84 40.53
CA ASN A 12 3.96 -25.96 39.82
C ASN A 12 3.19 -26.63 38.67
N THR A 13 2.82 -25.87 37.63
CA THR A 13 2.44 -26.43 36.32
C THR A 13 3.22 -25.86 35.13
N ASP A 14 4.29 -25.08 35.37
CA ASP A 14 5.16 -24.58 34.28
C ASP A 14 6.44 -25.42 34.08
N GLU A 15 6.77 -26.34 35.00
CA GLU A 15 7.90 -27.27 34.81
C GLU A 15 7.50 -28.58 34.11
N SER A 16 6.20 -28.87 33.99
CA SER A 16 5.71 -30.13 33.39
C SER A 16 5.60 -30.10 31.86
N GLU A 17 5.38 -28.94 31.24
CA GLU A 17 5.24 -28.85 29.77
C GLU A 17 6.58 -28.86 29.04
N ASP A 18 7.64 -28.29 29.63
CA ASP A 18 9.00 -28.40 29.12
C ASP A 18 9.58 -29.82 29.29
N SER A 19 9.16 -30.55 30.32
CA SER A 19 9.52 -31.98 30.46
C SER A 19 8.85 -32.86 29.40
N LEU A 20 7.59 -32.61 29.03
CA LEU A 20 6.87 -33.38 28.00
C LEU A 20 7.42 -33.12 26.59
N THR A 21 7.83 -31.89 26.29
CA THR A 21 8.44 -31.54 25.00
C THR A 21 9.88 -32.07 24.90
N GLN A 22 10.62 -32.14 26.02
CA GLN A 22 11.91 -32.82 26.06
C GLN A 22 11.76 -34.35 25.97
N ILE A 23 10.79 -34.98 26.63
CA ILE A 23 10.52 -36.43 26.54
C ILE A 23 10.06 -36.82 25.13
N THR A 24 9.25 -35.99 24.45
CA THR A 24 8.82 -36.26 23.06
C THR A 24 9.93 -36.03 22.04
N ASN A 25 10.82 -35.06 22.26
CA ASN A 25 12.00 -34.86 21.42
C ASN A 25 13.09 -35.90 21.70
N GLU A 26 13.27 -36.38 22.93
CA GLU A 26 14.17 -37.49 23.26
C GLU A 26 13.63 -38.82 22.73
N ASN A 27 12.33 -39.10 22.83
CA ASN A 27 11.74 -40.31 22.22
C ASN A 27 11.80 -40.27 20.69
N LYS A 28 11.73 -39.08 20.08
CA LYS A 28 11.92 -38.91 18.63
C LYS A 28 13.40 -38.97 18.22
N LYS A 29 14.34 -38.65 19.11
CA LYS A 29 15.79 -38.80 18.89
C LYS A 29 16.28 -40.23 19.15
N ARG A 30 15.65 -40.97 20.08
CA ARG A 30 15.93 -42.39 20.38
C ARG A 30 15.32 -43.37 19.36
N GLN A 31 14.31 -42.96 18.59
CA GLN A 31 13.76 -43.79 17.49
C GLN A 31 14.46 -43.55 16.13
N ILE A 32 15.56 -42.79 16.09
CA ILE A 32 16.35 -42.54 14.87
C ILE A 32 17.67 -43.35 14.87
N GLU A 33 17.97 -44.09 15.94
CA GLU A 33 19.13 -44.99 16.05
C GLU A 33 18.74 -46.48 15.94
N ASP A 34 17.87 -46.82 14.99
CA ASP A 34 17.79 -48.20 14.46
C ASP A 34 18.14 -48.15 12.98
N VAL A 35 19.44 -48.00 12.71
CA VAL A 35 20.01 -48.30 11.39
C VAL A 35 20.13 -49.82 11.31
N GLU A 36 19.05 -50.48 10.87
CA GLU A 36 19.15 -51.82 10.28
C GLU A 36 20.13 -51.72 9.10
N GLU A 37 21.38 -52.13 9.33
CA GLU A 37 22.38 -52.36 8.28
C GLU A 37 21.91 -53.51 7.38
N GLU A 38 21.15 -53.17 6.35
CA GLU A 38 20.86 -54.09 5.25
C GLU A 38 22.16 -54.42 4.49
N PRO A 39 22.43 -55.71 4.16
CA PRO A 39 23.69 -56.13 3.57
C PRO A 39 23.95 -55.43 2.23
N LYS A 40 25.21 -55.03 2.00
CA LYS A 40 25.62 -54.38 0.74
C LYS A 40 25.27 -55.29 -0.45
N PRO A 41 24.44 -54.83 -1.40
CA PRO A 41 24.03 -55.62 -2.54
C PRO A 41 25.24 -55.94 -3.44
N THR A 42 25.51 -57.22 -3.67
CA THR A 42 26.67 -57.71 -4.45
C THR A 42 26.45 -57.68 -5.97
N SER A 43 25.29 -57.21 -6.45
CA SER A 43 24.96 -57.11 -7.87
C SER A 43 24.27 -55.79 -8.22
N ALA A 44 24.53 -55.27 -9.43
CA ALA A 44 23.99 -53.99 -9.91
C ALA A 44 22.45 -53.93 -9.94
N LEU A 45 21.75 -55.08 -10.00
CA LEU A 45 20.29 -55.14 -9.92
C LEU A 45 19.79 -54.91 -8.49
N ALA A 46 20.50 -55.47 -7.50
CA ALA A 46 20.14 -55.34 -6.09
C ALA A 46 20.41 -53.92 -5.57
N GLU A 47 21.47 -53.25 -6.04
CA GLU A 47 21.70 -51.80 -5.79
C GLU A 47 20.55 -50.93 -6.32
N LYS A 48 20.10 -51.20 -7.56
CA LYS A 48 18.95 -50.49 -8.15
C LYS A 48 17.67 -50.73 -7.35
N MET A 49 17.43 -51.94 -6.87
CA MET A 49 16.26 -52.27 -6.04
C MET A 49 16.32 -51.63 -4.64
N ALA A 50 17.49 -51.58 -4.00
CA ALA A 50 17.68 -50.92 -2.72
C ALA A 50 17.45 -49.40 -2.83
N LYS A 51 18.00 -48.77 -3.87
CA LYS A 51 17.73 -47.35 -4.20
C LYS A 51 16.24 -47.10 -4.46
N LEU A 52 15.55 -48.02 -5.12
CA LEU A 52 14.10 -47.93 -5.35
C LEU A 52 13.30 -48.04 -4.04
N LYS A 53 13.68 -48.92 -3.11
CA LYS A 53 13.08 -49.00 -1.77
C LYS A 53 13.32 -47.72 -0.97
N GLN A 54 14.53 -47.16 -1.02
CA GLN A 54 14.85 -45.88 -0.37
C GLN A 54 14.01 -44.73 -0.94
N LEU A 55 13.86 -44.66 -2.26
CA LEU A 55 13.00 -43.67 -2.92
C LEU A 55 11.52 -43.86 -2.56
N LYS A 56 11.04 -45.11 -2.45
CA LYS A 56 9.67 -45.39 -1.98
C LYS A 56 9.45 -44.94 -0.53
N ARG A 57 10.42 -45.17 0.37
CA ARG A 57 10.36 -44.70 1.76
C ARG A 57 10.33 -43.17 1.82
N ARG A 58 11.23 -42.47 1.13
CA ARG A 58 11.23 -40.99 1.03
C ARG A 58 9.94 -40.43 0.43
N ARG A 59 9.38 -41.11 -0.58
CA ARG A 59 8.09 -40.71 -1.19
C ARG A 59 6.95 -40.78 -0.18
N ALA A 60 6.88 -41.84 0.61
CA ALA A 60 5.82 -42.05 1.59
C ALA A 60 5.91 -41.11 2.80
N THR A 61 7.12 -40.71 3.22
CA THR A 61 7.30 -39.89 4.42
C THR A 61 7.39 -38.40 4.10
N GLU A 62 8.38 -37.99 3.30
CA GLU A 62 8.72 -36.59 3.11
C GLU A 62 7.85 -35.96 2.02
N VAL A 63 7.75 -36.63 0.88
CA VAL A 63 7.04 -36.08 -0.30
C VAL A 63 5.54 -36.06 -0.05
N GLU A 64 4.95 -37.14 0.45
CA GLU A 64 3.51 -37.19 0.69
C GLU A 64 3.05 -36.26 1.81
N GLN A 65 3.84 -36.14 2.90
CA GLN A 65 3.51 -35.21 3.97
C GLN A 65 3.77 -33.75 3.57
N GLY A 66 4.84 -33.46 2.83
CA GLY A 66 5.11 -32.13 2.26
C GLY A 66 3.98 -31.71 1.32
N ASN A 67 3.65 -32.55 0.33
CA ASN A 67 2.58 -32.29 -0.62
C ASN A 67 1.21 -32.14 0.06
N ARG A 68 0.93 -32.90 1.14
CA ARG A 68 -0.30 -32.74 1.91
C ARG A 68 -0.33 -31.42 2.69
N ARG A 69 0.80 -31.02 3.30
CA ARG A 69 0.92 -29.72 3.97
C ARG A 69 0.75 -28.58 2.97
N ASP A 70 1.43 -28.63 1.83
CA ASP A 70 1.37 -27.60 0.80
C ASP A 70 -0.04 -27.48 0.21
N ARG A 71 -0.71 -28.60 -0.07
CA ARG A 71 -2.12 -28.62 -0.49
C ARG A 71 -3.04 -27.97 0.54
N ASN A 72 -2.83 -28.26 1.83
CA ASN A 72 -3.63 -27.69 2.90
C ASN A 72 -3.37 -26.18 3.06
N LEU A 73 -2.11 -25.74 2.94
CA LEU A 73 -1.74 -24.32 2.99
C LEU A 73 -2.30 -23.55 1.79
N GLU A 74 -2.26 -24.11 0.57
CA GLU A 74 -2.88 -23.52 -0.61
C GLU A 74 -4.40 -23.45 -0.48
N PHE A 75 -5.02 -24.49 0.10
CA PHE A 75 -6.45 -24.49 0.41
C PHE A 75 -6.85 -23.47 1.48
N GLN A 76 -5.99 -23.20 2.47
CA GLN A 76 -6.19 -22.13 3.44
C GLN A 76 -6.02 -20.75 2.79
N ARG A 77 -4.94 -20.55 2.03
CA ARG A 77 -4.66 -19.30 1.31
C ARG A 77 -5.74 -18.94 0.29
N SER A 78 -6.37 -19.93 -0.35
CA SER A 78 -7.49 -19.70 -1.27
C SER A 78 -8.79 -19.33 -0.56
N LYS A 79 -8.95 -19.68 0.73
CA LYS A 79 -10.08 -19.24 1.57
C LYS A 79 -9.87 -17.85 2.16
N GLU A 80 -8.62 -17.46 2.37
CA GLU A 80 -8.26 -16.13 2.85
C GLU A 80 -8.54 -15.10 1.75
N ASN A 81 -9.55 -14.26 1.97
CA ASN A 81 -9.80 -13.11 1.13
C ASN A 81 -9.09 -11.89 1.74
N PRO A 82 -8.06 -11.31 1.11
CA PRO A 82 -7.29 -10.20 1.69
C PRO A 82 -8.15 -8.99 2.06
N ARG A 83 -9.30 -8.78 1.37
CA ARG A 83 -10.24 -7.69 1.70
C ARG A 83 -11.01 -7.95 2.98
N LEU A 84 -11.38 -9.19 3.26
CA LEU A 84 -12.12 -9.56 4.47
C LEU A 84 -11.17 -9.54 5.67
N GLU A 85 -9.94 -10.00 5.48
CA GLU A 85 -8.89 -9.95 6.50
C GLU A 85 -8.58 -8.50 6.89
N ALA A 86 -8.28 -7.62 5.93
CA ALA A 86 -8.06 -6.19 6.21
C ALA A 86 -9.27 -5.52 6.90
N LYS A 87 -10.50 -5.95 6.57
CA LYS A 87 -11.70 -5.48 7.27
C LYS A 87 -11.75 -5.98 8.72
N SER A 88 -11.35 -7.23 8.97
CA SER A 88 -11.27 -7.80 10.31
C SER A 88 -10.18 -7.16 11.16
N GLU A 89 -9.03 -6.85 10.57
CA GLU A 89 -7.93 -6.14 11.22
C GLU A 89 -8.36 -4.74 11.65
N ARG A 90 -9.01 -3.98 10.78
CA ARG A 90 -9.58 -2.66 11.14
C ARG A 90 -10.54 -2.75 12.32
N LYS A 91 -11.41 -3.76 12.35
CA LYS A 91 -12.31 -3.98 13.49
C LYS A 91 -11.55 -4.34 14.77
N LYS A 92 -10.49 -5.15 14.68
CA LYS A 92 -9.63 -5.47 15.81
C LYS A 92 -8.92 -4.23 16.34
N GLU A 93 -8.37 -3.39 15.47
CA GLU A 93 -7.74 -2.12 15.85
C GLU A 93 -8.73 -1.15 16.51
N GLU A 94 -9.95 -1.03 15.96
CA GLU A 94 -11.02 -0.22 16.56
C GLU A 94 -11.42 -0.76 17.94
N ALA A 95 -11.54 -2.08 18.09
CA ALA A 95 -11.84 -2.72 19.37
C ALA A 95 -10.71 -2.49 20.38
N LEU A 96 -9.44 -2.59 19.98
CA LEU A 96 -8.29 -2.32 20.85
C LEU A 96 -8.26 -0.85 21.30
N LYS A 97 -8.54 0.10 20.41
CA LYS A 97 -8.64 1.53 20.78
C LYS A 97 -9.79 1.78 21.75
N LEU A 98 -10.93 1.13 21.56
CA LEU A 98 -12.06 1.24 22.47
C LEU A 98 -11.71 0.68 23.85
N LEU A 99 -11.02 -0.47 23.89
CA LEU A 99 -10.55 -1.11 25.10
C LEU A 99 -9.54 -0.22 25.84
N GLU A 100 -8.52 0.31 25.15
CA GLU A 100 -7.53 1.23 25.75
C GLU A 100 -8.21 2.50 26.31
N LYS A 101 -9.27 2.98 25.66
CA LYS A 101 -10.09 4.11 26.15
C LYS A 101 -10.93 3.75 27.38
N GLN A 102 -11.49 2.54 27.44
CA GLN A 102 -12.20 2.03 28.62
C GLN A 102 -11.24 1.86 29.80
N GLU A 103 -10.09 1.22 29.59
CA GLU A 103 -9.06 1.07 30.61
C GLU A 103 -8.56 2.42 31.15
N ALA A 104 -8.37 3.42 30.28
CA ALA A 104 -7.99 4.76 30.71
C ALA A 104 -9.08 5.40 31.58
N ARG A 105 -10.36 5.23 31.20
CA ARG A 105 -11.51 5.71 31.99
C ARG A 105 -11.60 5.02 33.34
N ASP A 106 -11.41 3.70 33.39
CA ASP A 106 -11.47 2.91 34.62
C ASP A 106 -10.31 3.23 35.58
N LYS A 107 -9.13 3.56 35.03
CA LYS A 107 -7.97 4.05 35.80
C LYS A 107 -8.08 5.52 36.20
N GLY A 108 -9.06 6.26 35.67
CA GLY A 108 -9.19 7.71 35.88
C GLY A 108 -8.13 8.55 35.17
N GLU A 109 -7.49 8.01 34.12
CA GLU A 109 -6.48 8.69 33.30
C GLU A 109 -7.10 9.34 32.04
N ASP A 110 -6.58 10.49 31.62
CA ASP A 110 -6.93 11.11 30.34
C ASP A 110 -6.31 10.33 29.16
N TYR A 111 -7.13 9.58 28.42
CA TYR A 111 -6.70 8.81 27.25
C TYR A 111 -5.93 9.67 26.22
N GLU A 112 -6.46 10.86 25.89
CA GLU A 112 -5.83 11.76 24.91
C GLU A 112 -4.44 12.21 25.36
N ARG A 113 -4.27 12.53 26.65
CA ARG A 113 -2.97 12.92 27.22
C ARG A 113 -1.95 11.78 27.10
N LYS A 114 -2.36 10.55 27.40
CA LYS A 114 -1.53 9.35 27.24
C LYS A 114 -1.12 9.10 25.79
N GLN A 115 -1.99 9.39 24.82
CA GLN A 115 -1.64 9.32 23.41
C GLN A 115 -0.69 10.45 22.99
N PHE A 116 -0.88 11.68 23.48
CA PHE A 116 0.01 12.81 23.15
C PHE A 116 1.46 12.56 23.57
N TRP A 117 1.68 11.81 24.67
CA TRP A 117 3.03 11.42 25.09
C TRP A 117 3.75 10.49 24.12
N LYS A 118 3.01 9.78 23.24
CA LYS A 118 3.59 8.92 22.21
C LYS A 118 4.15 9.73 21.03
N TYR A 119 3.75 11.00 20.88
CA TYR A 119 4.18 11.86 19.79
C TYR A 119 5.31 12.79 20.23
N SER A 120 6.44 12.75 19.52
CA SER A 120 7.51 13.74 19.68
C SER A 120 7.13 15.07 19.02
N ALA A 121 7.65 16.18 19.54
CA ALA A 121 7.44 17.52 18.98
C ALA A 121 7.83 17.60 17.49
N GLU A 122 8.94 16.95 17.10
CA GLU A 122 9.38 16.89 15.69
C GLU A 122 8.38 16.14 14.81
N SER A 123 7.80 15.05 15.33
CA SER A 123 6.78 14.27 14.61
C SER A 123 5.51 15.10 14.40
N ALA A 124 5.09 15.86 15.40
CA ALA A 124 3.97 16.78 15.30
C ALA A 124 4.23 17.89 14.27
N GLU A 125 5.41 18.50 14.28
CA GLU A 125 5.79 19.55 13.32
C GLU A 125 5.82 19.00 11.87
N ALA A 126 6.40 17.81 11.67
CA ALA A 126 6.40 17.14 10.37
C ALA A 126 4.98 16.83 9.88
N TRP A 127 4.10 16.41 10.79
CA TRP A 127 2.69 16.16 10.50
C TRP A 127 1.95 17.44 10.11
N GLU A 128 2.15 18.53 10.85
CA GLU A 128 1.57 19.84 10.54
C GLU A 128 2.06 20.36 9.19
N LYS A 129 3.35 20.26 8.89
CA LYS A 129 3.92 20.60 7.57
C LYS A 129 3.25 19.81 6.45
N LYS A 130 3.05 18.50 6.66
CA LYS A 130 2.35 17.63 5.69
C LYS A 130 0.89 18.04 5.50
N MET A 131 0.18 18.33 6.58
CA MET A 131 -1.22 18.77 6.54
C MET A 131 -1.37 20.14 5.89
N ALA A 132 -0.47 21.09 6.19
CA ALA A 132 -0.43 22.40 5.54
C ALA A 132 -0.16 22.28 4.03
N LYS A 133 0.78 21.41 3.61
CA LYS A 133 1.02 21.12 2.19
C LYS A 133 -0.23 20.53 1.52
N LYS A 134 -0.91 19.60 2.19
CA LYS A 134 -2.17 19.00 1.70
C LYS A 134 -3.27 20.04 1.56
N ALA A 135 -3.42 20.95 2.52
CA ALA A 135 -4.39 22.04 2.48
C ALA A 135 -4.11 23.00 1.31
N LYS A 136 -2.84 23.39 1.08
CA LYS A 136 -2.45 24.22 -0.06
C LYS A 136 -2.73 23.55 -1.42
N MET A 137 -2.56 22.23 -1.48
CA MET A 137 -2.81 21.42 -2.68
C MET A 137 -4.26 20.94 -2.81
N ALA A 138 -5.13 21.26 -1.85
CA ALA A 138 -6.54 20.92 -1.93
C ALA A 138 -7.23 21.70 -3.08
N ASN A 139 -8.26 21.08 -3.64
CA ASN A 139 -9.06 21.64 -4.72
C ASN A 139 -10.18 22.49 -4.11
N ASN A 140 -9.88 23.74 -3.74
CA ASN A 140 -10.85 24.66 -3.15
C ASN A 140 -11.72 25.39 -4.20
N GLY A 141 -11.78 24.90 -5.43
CA GLY A 141 -12.43 25.55 -6.57
C GLY A 141 -11.44 26.03 -7.63
N PHE A 142 -11.98 26.39 -8.79
CA PHE A 142 -11.20 26.98 -9.88
C PHE A 142 -11.09 28.49 -9.65
N THR A 143 -9.86 29.00 -9.67
CA THR A 143 -9.54 30.43 -9.53
C THR A 143 -8.99 30.96 -10.85
N ASP A 144 -7.78 30.52 -11.22
CA ASP A 144 -7.08 30.92 -12.44
C ASP A 144 -6.30 29.75 -13.05
N TYR A 145 -6.07 29.82 -14.37
CA TYR A 145 -5.30 28.85 -15.12
C TYR A 145 -3.82 28.83 -14.73
N THR A 146 -3.22 29.97 -14.35
CA THR A 146 -1.81 30.02 -13.92
C THR A 146 -1.62 29.27 -12.60
N GLN A 147 -2.50 29.50 -11.63
CA GLN A 147 -2.49 28.81 -10.35
C GLN A 147 -2.73 27.31 -10.50
N LEU A 148 -3.64 26.91 -11.41
CA LEU A 148 -3.90 25.51 -11.74
C LEU A 148 -2.66 24.85 -12.37
N ALA A 149 -2.00 25.53 -13.31
CA ALA A 149 -0.77 25.06 -13.94
C ALA A 149 0.36 24.91 -12.92
N HIS A 150 0.52 25.88 -12.02
CA HIS A 150 1.52 25.82 -10.94
C HIS A 150 1.25 24.65 -9.98
N LYS A 151 0.00 24.44 -9.53
CA LYS A 151 -0.36 23.27 -8.72
C LYS A 151 -0.11 21.94 -9.45
N LYS A 152 -0.41 21.89 -10.76
CA LYS A 152 -0.10 20.72 -11.60
C LYS A 152 1.41 20.46 -11.64
N TYR A 153 2.21 21.51 -11.87
CA TYR A 153 3.67 21.42 -11.89
C TYR A 153 4.22 20.89 -10.56
N LEU A 154 3.81 21.46 -9.42
CA LEU A 154 4.25 21.00 -8.10
C LEU A 154 3.91 19.53 -7.84
N ARG A 155 2.75 19.05 -8.32
CA ARG A 155 2.39 17.63 -8.24
C ARG A 155 3.27 16.77 -9.16
N LEU A 156 3.54 17.20 -10.38
CA LEU A 156 4.43 16.47 -11.29
C LEU A 156 5.86 16.41 -10.73
N MET A 157 6.34 17.50 -10.13
CA MET A 157 7.66 17.54 -9.48
C MET A 157 7.74 16.64 -8.24
N SER A 158 6.63 16.48 -7.49
CA SER A 158 6.62 15.51 -6.39
C SER A 158 6.64 14.05 -6.85
N ASP A 159 6.09 13.77 -8.03
CA ASP A 159 6.07 12.43 -8.62
C ASP A 159 7.36 12.11 -9.39
N PHE A 160 8.12 13.14 -9.79
CA PHE A 160 9.37 13.02 -10.53
C PHE A 160 10.48 12.47 -9.64
N LYS A 161 11.17 11.43 -10.12
CA LYS A 161 12.32 10.81 -9.46
C LYS A 161 13.54 10.95 -10.36
N PRO A 162 14.49 11.86 -10.04
CA PRO A 162 15.71 12.00 -10.80
C PRO A 162 16.58 10.74 -10.71
N ASP A 163 17.23 10.38 -11.81
CA ASP A 163 18.27 9.36 -11.80
C ASP A 163 19.62 10.03 -11.54
N MET A 164 20.16 9.84 -10.33
CA MET A 164 21.39 10.50 -9.89
C MET A 164 22.63 9.92 -10.56
N ASN A 165 22.60 8.66 -10.99
CA ASN A 165 23.78 8.01 -11.58
C ASN A 165 24.06 8.59 -12.97
N SER A 166 23.06 8.58 -13.86
CA SER A 166 23.20 9.19 -15.20
C SER A 166 23.47 10.69 -15.15
N TYR A 167 22.97 11.39 -14.12
CA TYR A 167 23.32 12.79 -13.88
C TYR A 167 24.81 12.97 -13.54
N ASN A 168 25.34 12.15 -12.65
CA ASN A 168 26.75 12.22 -12.24
C ASN A 168 27.70 11.84 -13.38
N GLU A 169 27.35 10.83 -14.19
CA GLU A 169 28.10 10.42 -15.38
C GLU A 169 28.19 11.57 -16.39
N LYS A 170 27.05 12.15 -16.78
CA LYS A 170 27.01 13.30 -17.70
C LYS A 170 27.75 14.52 -17.15
N LYS A 171 27.64 14.77 -15.84
CA LYS A 171 28.37 15.84 -15.16
C LYS A 171 29.89 15.61 -15.22
N LEU A 172 30.34 14.38 -15.08
CA LEU A 172 31.77 14.05 -15.19
C LEU A 172 32.26 14.20 -16.63
N GLU A 173 31.49 13.72 -17.62
CA GLU A 173 31.80 13.88 -19.05
C GLU A 173 31.90 15.35 -19.46
N SER A 174 31.00 16.20 -18.95
CA SER A 174 31.05 17.64 -19.23
C SER A 174 32.28 18.30 -18.63
N ILE A 175 32.67 17.89 -17.41
CA ILE A 175 33.89 18.37 -16.76
C ILE A 175 35.14 17.89 -17.53
N GLU A 176 35.19 16.63 -17.97
CA GLU A 176 36.31 16.11 -18.76
C GLU A 176 36.45 16.86 -20.09
N ARG A 177 35.33 17.15 -20.76
CA ARG A 177 35.31 17.93 -22.00
C ARG A 177 35.87 19.34 -21.77
N ALA A 178 35.47 20.01 -20.70
CA ALA A 178 35.97 21.34 -20.37
C ALA A 178 37.48 21.33 -20.11
N ILE A 179 37.98 20.35 -19.33
CA ILE A 179 39.42 20.17 -19.09
C ILE A 179 40.16 19.93 -20.41
N ARG A 180 39.62 19.12 -21.32
CA ARG A 180 40.22 18.85 -22.64
C ARG A 180 40.29 20.11 -23.50
N ASN A 181 39.28 20.97 -23.40
CA ASN A 181 39.23 22.23 -24.14
C ASN A 181 40.03 23.36 -23.46
N GLY A 182 40.57 23.12 -22.26
CA GLY A 182 41.32 24.12 -21.48
C GLY A 182 40.44 25.14 -20.76
N GLU A 183 39.16 24.82 -20.56
CA GLU A 183 38.19 25.64 -19.85
C GLU A 183 38.13 25.27 -18.36
N ASP A 184 37.78 26.25 -17.51
CA ASP A 184 37.70 26.03 -16.07
C ASP A 184 36.52 25.09 -15.71
N PRO A 185 36.74 24.02 -14.93
CA PRO A 185 35.70 23.04 -14.56
C PRO A 185 34.48 23.62 -13.82
N SER A 186 34.61 24.82 -13.25
CA SER A 186 33.52 25.54 -12.57
C SER A 186 32.51 26.14 -13.56
N ASP A 187 32.95 26.50 -14.76
CA ASP A 187 32.15 27.26 -15.72
C ASP A 187 31.16 26.36 -16.47
N VAL A 188 31.39 25.06 -16.42
CA VAL A 188 30.54 24.00 -16.97
C VAL A 188 29.17 23.90 -16.28
N ILE A 189 29.06 24.45 -15.06
CA ILE A 189 27.89 24.19 -14.19
C ILE A 189 26.66 25.01 -14.59
N ALA A 190 26.81 26.20 -15.16
CA ALA A 190 25.66 26.99 -15.61
C ALA A 190 26.10 28.28 -16.31
N MET A 191 26.10 28.29 -17.64
CA MET A 191 26.00 29.56 -18.36
C MET A 191 24.76 29.48 -19.25
N ALA A 192 23.75 30.32 -18.95
CA ALA A 192 22.55 30.46 -19.79
C ALA A 192 22.87 30.89 -21.24
N ASN A 193 24.13 31.30 -21.48
CA ASN A 193 24.69 31.69 -22.77
C ASN A 193 25.72 30.69 -23.34
N SER A 194 25.97 29.53 -22.69
CA SER A 194 26.82 28.49 -23.28
C SER A 194 26.05 27.79 -24.42
N LEU A 195 26.72 27.46 -25.51
CA LEU A 195 26.14 26.74 -26.65
C LEU A 195 26.12 25.22 -26.44
N ASP A 196 26.66 24.73 -25.32
CA ASP A 196 26.83 23.29 -25.05
C ASP A 196 25.50 22.51 -25.03
N TYR A 197 24.38 23.17 -24.70
CA TYR A 197 23.04 22.57 -24.72
C TYR A 197 22.56 22.18 -26.13
N ALA A 198 23.17 22.74 -27.18
CA ALA A 198 22.81 22.49 -28.57
C ALA A 198 23.80 21.53 -29.27
N SER A 199 24.69 20.89 -28.50
CA SER A 199 25.65 19.92 -29.04
C SER A 199 24.93 18.75 -29.71
N VAL A 200 25.40 18.35 -30.90
CA VAL A 200 24.86 17.23 -31.68
C VAL A 200 24.94 15.89 -30.92
N ASP A 201 25.83 15.81 -29.94
CA ASP A 201 26.06 14.61 -29.14
C ASP A 201 25.13 14.47 -27.94
N ASP A 202 24.42 15.53 -27.50
CA ASP A 202 23.45 15.44 -26.40
C ASP A 202 22.09 14.91 -26.88
N LYS A 203 22.13 13.69 -27.42
CA LYS A 203 20.92 12.96 -27.78
C LYS A 203 20.39 12.25 -26.53
N PRO A 204 19.12 12.48 -26.13
CA PRO A 204 18.55 11.78 -25.00
C PRO A 204 18.49 10.28 -25.29
N SER A 205 18.76 9.47 -24.25
CA SER A 205 18.59 8.02 -24.34
C SER A 205 17.14 7.66 -24.71
N LYS A 206 16.96 6.60 -25.50
CA LYS A 206 15.64 6.09 -25.89
C LYS A 206 14.74 5.82 -24.68
N GLU A 207 15.31 5.30 -23.60
CA GLU A 207 14.58 5.06 -22.34
C GLU A 207 14.06 6.36 -21.70
N ALA A 208 14.79 7.47 -21.82
CA ALA A 208 14.33 8.76 -21.32
C ALA A 208 13.16 9.29 -22.17
N ILE A 209 13.21 9.09 -23.49
CA ILE A 209 12.11 9.43 -24.40
C ILE A 209 10.86 8.59 -24.07
N ASP A 210 11.02 7.29 -23.88
CA ASP A 210 9.91 6.39 -23.55
C ASP A 210 9.27 6.74 -22.20
N ARG A 211 10.07 7.09 -21.18
CA ARG A 211 9.57 7.59 -19.89
C ARG A 211 8.74 8.87 -20.04
N LEU A 212 9.21 9.82 -20.85
CA LEU A 212 8.48 11.06 -21.14
C LEU A 212 7.17 10.77 -21.90
N ALA A 213 7.21 9.89 -22.91
CA ALA A 213 6.04 9.47 -23.66
C ALA A 213 5.00 8.75 -22.78
N ALA A 214 5.43 7.93 -21.83
CA ALA A 214 4.54 7.28 -20.87
C ALA A 214 3.87 8.30 -19.91
N GLU A 215 4.64 9.24 -19.35
CA GLU A 215 4.09 10.24 -18.44
C GLU A 215 3.15 11.23 -19.16
N THR A 216 3.47 11.62 -20.40
CA THR A 216 2.57 12.46 -21.21
C THR A 216 1.23 11.77 -21.50
N LYS A 217 1.24 10.48 -21.86
CA LYS A 217 0.00 9.69 -22.03
C LYS A 217 -0.82 9.67 -20.74
N LYS A 218 -0.19 9.39 -19.60
CA LYS A 218 -0.84 9.42 -18.27
C LYS A 218 -1.42 10.79 -17.93
N GLN A 219 -0.77 11.89 -18.35
CA GLN A 219 -1.31 13.23 -18.19
C GLN A 219 -2.54 13.50 -19.06
N ILE A 220 -2.58 12.96 -20.27
CA ILE A 220 -3.74 13.02 -21.17
C ILE A 220 -4.92 12.26 -20.54
N GLU A 221 -4.71 11.02 -20.10
CA GLU A 221 -5.74 10.20 -19.43
C GLU A 221 -6.31 10.88 -18.18
N LYS A 222 -5.44 11.48 -17.34
CA LYS A 222 -5.87 12.27 -16.16
C LYS A 222 -6.69 13.50 -16.55
N ARG A 223 -6.42 14.11 -17.71
CA ARG A 223 -7.18 15.27 -18.21
C ARG A 223 -8.57 14.85 -18.69
N GLU A 224 -8.67 13.72 -19.39
CA GLU A 224 -9.94 13.18 -19.89
C GLU A 224 -10.86 12.76 -18.74
N THR A 225 -10.32 12.07 -17.74
CA THR A 225 -11.08 11.60 -16.57
C THR A 225 -11.39 12.67 -15.52
N ARG A 226 -10.95 13.93 -15.74
CA ARG A 226 -11.18 15.04 -14.79
C ARG A 226 -12.66 15.35 -14.60
N SER A 227 -13.45 15.30 -15.68
CA SER A 227 -14.89 15.50 -15.62
C SER A 227 -15.57 14.16 -15.41
N ARG A 228 -15.88 13.85 -14.15
CA ARG A 228 -16.56 12.59 -13.80
C ARG A 228 -18.03 12.70 -14.15
N GLU A 229 -18.52 11.75 -14.94
CA GLU A 229 -19.95 11.60 -15.16
C GLU A 229 -20.64 11.30 -13.82
N ARG A 230 -21.70 12.05 -13.52
CA ARG A 230 -22.53 11.82 -12.35
C ARG A 230 -23.66 10.89 -12.78
N LYS A 231 -23.89 9.82 -12.02
CA LYS A 231 -25.06 8.97 -12.22
C LYS A 231 -26.31 9.84 -12.14
N GLU A 232 -27.18 9.68 -13.13
CA GLU A 232 -28.47 10.36 -13.15
C GLU A 232 -29.29 9.88 -11.94
N VAL A 233 -29.82 10.85 -11.19
CA VAL A 233 -30.80 10.56 -10.14
C VAL A 233 -32.12 10.38 -10.87
N VAL A 234 -32.85 9.32 -10.54
CA VAL A 234 -34.20 9.08 -11.08
C VAL A 234 -35.12 10.11 -10.44
N ASP A 235 -35.24 11.26 -11.09
CA ASP A 235 -36.08 12.38 -10.72
C ASP A 235 -37.00 12.69 -11.90
N ASP A 236 -38.01 13.55 -11.69
CA ASP A 236 -38.95 13.89 -12.75
C ASP A 236 -38.24 14.54 -13.95
N ILE A 237 -38.46 13.96 -15.14
CA ILE A 237 -37.77 14.36 -16.36
C ILE A 237 -38.36 15.69 -16.87
N SER A 238 -37.66 16.78 -16.60
CA SER A 238 -38.01 18.14 -17.06
C SER A 238 -37.50 18.51 -18.46
N TRP A 239 -36.99 17.55 -19.23
CA TRP A 239 -36.29 17.79 -20.49
C TRP A 239 -36.72 16.83 -21.61
N ILE A 240 -36.65 17.30 -22.86
CA ILE A 240 -37.01 16.50 -24.06
C ILE A 240 -35.76 15.98 -24.80
N ASN A 241 -34.65 16.74 -24.78
CA ASN A 241 -33.38 16.34 -25.39
C ASN A 241 -32.18 16.57 -24.44
N GLU A 242 -31.03 15.94 -24.75
CA GLU A 242 -29.82 16.02 -23.93
C GLU A 242 -29.28 17.46 -23.79
N LYS A 243 -29.39 18.28 -24.84
CA LYS A 243 -28.98 19.69 -24.79
C LYS A 243 -29.84 20.49 -23.80
N ASN A 244 -31.14 20.20 -23.76
CA ASN A 244 -32.10 20.78 -22.84
C ASN A 244 -31.82 20.30 -21.41
N ARG A 245 -31.47 19.02 -21.21
CA ARG A 245 -31.03 18.52 -19.91
C ARG A 245 -29.82 19.27 -19.36
N VAL A 246 -28.78 19.45 -20.18
CA VAL A 246 -27.57 20.21 -19.80
C VAL A 246 -27.90 21.68 -19.53
N PHE A 247 -28.80 22.27 -20.33
CA PHE A 247 -29.28 23.64 -20.12
C PHE A 247 -30.05 23.78 -18.80
N ASN A 248 -31.04 22.92 -18.55
CA ASN A 248 -31.79 22.88 -17.30
C ASN A 248 -30.86 22.66 -16.10
N GLN A 249 -29.86 21.77 -16.22
CA GLN A 249 -28.85 21.58 -15.18
C GLN A 249 -27.99 22.85 -14.96
N LYS A 250 -27.70 23.62 -16.02
CA LYS A 250 -27.00 24.90 -15.89
C LYS A 250 -27.87 25.91 -15.15
N ILE A 251 -29.13 26.07 -15.54
CA ILE A 251 -30.10 26.96 -14.87
C ILE A 251 -30.25 26.56 -13.40
N ALA A 252 -30.40 25.27 -13.12
CA ALA A 252 -30.58 24.76 -11.76
C ALA A 252 -29.42 25.17 -10.84
N ARG A 253 -28.17 25.10 -11.32
CA ARG A 253 -27.00 25.52 -10.52
C ARG A 253 -27.03 26.99 -10.07
N PHE A 254 -27.67 27.88 -10.84
CA PHE A 254 -27.72 29.31 -10.54
C PHE A 254 -29.01 29.71 -9.81
N TYR A 255 -30.15 29.15 -10.21
CA TYR A 255 -31.47 29.65 -9.81
C TYR A 255 -32.16 28.81 -8.74
N ASP A 256 -31.81 27.53 -8.55
CA ASP A 256 -32.48 26.66 -7.56
C ASP A 256 -32.40 27.20 -6.14
N LYS A 257 -31.34 27.95 -5.82
CA LYS A 257 -31.20 28.62 -4.52
C LYS A 257 -32.33 29.64 -4.28
N TYR A 258 -32.83 30.27 -5.33
CA TYR A 258 -33.83 31.34 -5.26
C TYR A 258 -35.24 30.85 -5.62
N THR A 259 -35.37 29.78 -6.41
CA THR A 259 -36.67 29.26 -6.89
C THR A 259 -37.17 28.05 -6.11
N LYS A 260 -36.51 27.69 -4.99
CA LYS A 260 -36.87 26.53 -4.15
C LYS A 260 -38.33 26.60 -3.67
N GLU A 261 -38.75 27.74 -3.17
CA GLU A 261 -40.13 27.94 -2.68
C GLU A 261 -41.17 27.82 -3.81
N ILE A 262 -40.86 28.38 -4.98
CA ILE A 262 -41.74 28.30 -6.16
C ILE A 262 -41.89 26.83 -6.60
N ARG A 263 -40.78 26.06 -6.60
CA ARG A 263 -40.80 24.63 -6.92
C ARG A 263 -41.64 23.84 -5.91
N GLU A 264 -41.41 24.05 -4.62
CA GLU A 264 -42.17 23.38 -3.56
C GLU A 264 -43.67 23.72 -3.64
N ASN A 265 -44.03 24.97 -3.96
CA ASN A 265 -45.42 25.38 -4.16
C ASN A 265 -46.05 24.71 -5.40
N LEU A 266 -45.29 24.52 -6.48
CA LEU A 266 -45.74 23.77 -7.66
C LEU A 266 -45.98 22.29 -7.32
N GLU A 267 -45.05 21.67 -6.60
CA GLU A 267 -45.17 20.28 -6.12
C GLU A 267 -46.34 20.11 -5.13
N ARG A 268 -46.65 21.16 -4.35
CA ARG A 268 -47.80 21.21 -3.42
C ARG A 268 -49.13 21.56 -4.07
N GLY A 269 -49.17 21.82 -5.38
CA GLY A 269 -50.41 22.11 -6.11
C GLY A 269 -50.87 23.57 -6.03
N THR A 270 -49.94 24.54 -6.13
CA THR A 270 -50.22 25.98 -6.28
C THR A 270 -51.04 26.61 -5.15
N ALA A 271 -51.00 26.03 -3.95
CA ALA A 271 -51.54 26.67 -2.75
C ALA A 271 -50.53 27.71 -2.24
N LEU A 272 -50.91 28.99 -2.34
CA LEU A 272 -50.24 30.12 -1.67
C LEU A 272 -50.47 30.07 -0.15
#